data_AF-A0A1N7SM46-F1
#
_entry.id   AF-A0A1N7SM46-F1
#
_cell.length_a   1.000
_cell.length_b   1.000
_cell.length_c   1.000
_cell.angle_alpha   90.00
_cell.angle_beta   90.00
_cell.angle_gamma   90.00
#
_symmetry.space_group_name_H-M   'P 1'
#
loop_
_entity.id
_entity.type
_entity.pdbx_description
1 polymer ?
#
loop_
_entity_poly.entity_id
_entity_poly.type
_entity_poly.pdbx_seq_one_letter_code
_entity_poly.pdbx_strand_id
1 'polypeptide(L)'
;MALQRISHCSHWGAYSLLVDDGNVVGVEPFAGDPAPSPIIHSVKYWADSKHRITQPMVRERWLGNKGPNERRPDDRFVPVSWDEALRLVADEIDRVRQTFGNHSIFAGSYGWTSCGRFHHASSQLKRLLNLVGGYTGHVEINDVWK
;
A
#
# COMPACT_ATOMS: atom_id res chain seq x y z
N MET A 1 -22.43 1.48 -22.36
CA MET A 1 -21.36 1.03 -23.29
C MET A 1 -21.36 -0.50 -23.32
N ALA A 2 -20.51 -1.16 -24.11
CA ALA A 2 -20.42 -2.63 -24.08
C ALA A 2 -19.57 -3.10 -22.88
N LEU A 3 -19.94 -4.23 -22.28
CA LEU A 3 -19.19 -4.88 -21.19
C LEU A 3 -17.77 -5.21 -21.66
N GLN A 4 -16.76 -4.72 -20.93
CA GLN A 4 -15.35 -4.99 -21.20
C GLN A 4 -14.82 -6.11 -20.30
N ARG A 5 -13.95 -6.96 -20.85
CA ARG A 5 -13.21 -7.99 -20.12
C ARG A 5 -11.74 -7.61 -20.06
N ILE A 6 -11.20 -7.45 -18.85
CA ILE A 6 -9.81 -7.07 -18.64
C ILE A 6 -9.10 -8.16 -17.84
N SER A 7 -8.03 -8.73 -18.39
CA SER A 7 -7.24 -9.75 -17.68
C SER A 7 -6.58 -9.17 -16.43
N HIS A 8 -6.70 -9.89 -15.31
CA HIS A 8 -6.12 -9.53 -14.04
C HIS A 8 -5.69 -10.77 -13.24
N CYS A 9 -4.91 -10.55 -12.19
CA CYS A 9 -4.42 -11.62 -11.32
C CYS A 9 -4.16 -11.07 -9.93
N SER A 10 -4.39 -11.89 -8.90
CA SER A 10 -4.06 -11.60 -7.51
C SER A 10 -3.53 -12.84 -6.81
N HIS A 11 -3.33 -12.77 -5.49
CA HIS A 11 -2.91 -13.92 -4.67
C HIS A 11 -3.91 -15.08 -4.70
N TRP A 12 -5.11 -14.86 -5.24
CA TRP A 12 -6.20 -15.82 -5.31
C TRP A 12 -6.43 -16.40 -6.72
N GLY A 13 -5.53 -16.13 -7.67
CA GLY A 13 -5.56 -16.69 -9.02
C GLY A 13 -5.75 -15.65 -10.12
N ALA A 14 -5.83 -16.14 -11.36
CA ALA A 14 -6.07 -15.35 -12.57
C ALA A 14 -7.57 -15.28 -12.90
N TYR A 15 -8.02 -14.14 -13.38
CA TYR A 15 -9.42 -13.89 -13.73
C TYR A 15 -9.57 -12.73 -14.72
N SER A 16 -10.75 -12.59 -15.31
CA SER A 16 -11.12 -11.39 -16.07
C SER A 16 -12.01 -10.51 -15.22
N LEU A 17 -11.67 -9.23 -15.11
CA LEU A 17 -12.57 -8.20 -14.59
C LEU A 17 -13.66 -7.94 -15.62
N LEU A 18 -14.91 -7.87 -15.16
CA LEU A 18 -16.05 -7.41 -15.93
C LEU A 18 -16.26 -5.93 -15.63
N VAL A 19 -16.08 -5.08 -16.65
CA VAL A 19 -16.16 -3.62 -16.50
C VAL A 19 -17.30 -3.06 -17.34
N ASP A 20 -18.20 -2.33 -16.71
CA ASP A 20 -19.28 -1.58 -17.36
C ASP A 20 -19.26 -0.12 -16.90
N ASP A 21 -19.30 0.81 -17.85
CA ASP A 21 -19.22 2.26 -17.62
C ASP A 21 -18.12 2.68 -16.63
N GLY A 22 -16.93 2.09 -16.76
CA GLY A 22 -15.77 2.37 -15.89
C GLY A 22 -15.82 1.68 -14.51
N ASN A 23 -16.87 0.95 -14.19
CA ASN A 23 -17.05 0.27 -12.91
C ASN A 23 -16.79 -1.24 -13.03
N VAL A 24 -16.08 -1.81 -12.06
CA VAL A 24 -15.92 -3.27 -11.95
C VAL A 24 -17.22 -3.86 -11.42
N VAL A 25 -17.99 -4.49 -12.29
CA VAL A 25 -19.30 -5.09 -11.95
C VAL A 25 -19.21 -6.57 -11.56
N GLY A 26 -18.09 -7.23 -11.87
CA GLY A 26 -17.88 -8.63 -11.53
C GLY A 26 -16.55 -9.18 -12.00
N VAL A 27 -16.41 -10.50 -11.90
CA VAL A 27 -15.27 -11.27 -12.39
C VAL A 27 -15.69 -12.60 -12.97
N GLU A 28 -14.92 -13.08 -13.94
CA GLU A 28 -14.98 -14.43 -14.46
C GLU A 28 -13.65 -15.13 -14.16
N PRO A 29 -13.64 -16.33 -13.54
CA PRO A 29 -12.42 -17.07 -13.30
C PRO A 29 -11.67 -17.37 -14.62
N PHE A 30 -10.35 -17.55 -14.54
CA PHE A 30 -9.61 -18.06 -15.68
C PHE A 30 -10.12 -19.46 -16.06
N ALA A 31 -10.50 -19.65 -17.33
CA ALA A 31 -11.13 -20.88 -17.80
C ALA A 31 -10.27 -22.15 -17.61
N GLY A 32 -8.94 -21.99 -17.51
CA GLY A 32 -8.01 -23.09 -17.26
C GLY A 32 -7.76 -23.41 -15.78
N ASP A 33 -8.37 -22.68 -14.85
CA ASP A 33 -8.25 -22.94 -13.42
C ASP A 33 -9.24 -24.05 -13.00
N PRO A 34 -8.78 -25.23 -12.55
CA PRO A 34 -9.65 -26.33 -12.14
C PRO A 34 -10.33 -26.08 -10.78
N ALA A 35 -9.87 -25.11 -10.00
CA ALA A 35 -10.36 -24.83 -8.64
C ALA A 35 -10.28 -23.34 -8.30
N PRO A 36 -11.00 -22.46 -9.00
CA PRO A 36 -10.91 -21.02 -8.81
C PRO A 36 -11.35 -20.60 -7.41
N SER A 37 -10.55 -19.74 -6.78
CA SER A 37 -10.85 -19.26 -5.43
C SER A 37 -12.11 -18.38 -5.43
N PRO A 38 -13.10 -18.61 -4.54
CA PRO A 38 -14.28 -17.75 -4.45
C PRO A 38 -13.94 -16.31 -3.99
N ILE A 39 -12.74 -16.08 -3.45
CA ILE A 39 -12.29 -14.76 -2.94
C ILE A 39 -12.15 -13.74 -4.08
N ILE A 40 -11.94 -14.17 -5.33
CA ILE A 40 -11.80 -13.26 -6.49
C ILE A 40 -13.04 -12.37 -6.67
N HIS A 41 -14.23 -12.84 -6.27
CA HIS A 41 -15.46 -12.06 -6.34
C HIS A 41 -15.50 -10.86 -5.40
N SER A 42 -14.55 -10.76 -4.46
CA SER A 42 -14.41 -9.60 -3.59
C SER A 42 -13.88 -8.35 -4.31
N VAL A 43 -13.19 -8.52 -5.45
CA VAL A 43 -12.47 -7.42 -6.14
C VAL A 43 -13.39 -6.27 -6.54
N LYS A 44 -14.66 -6.56 -6.86
CA LYS A 44 -15.67 -5.54 -7.20
C LYS A 44 -15.91 -4.53 -6.07
N TYR A 45 -15.59 -4.89 -4.83
CA TYR A 45 -15.76 -4.01 -3.67
C TYR A 45 -14.49 -3.24 -3.30
N TRP A 46 -13.33 -3.53 -3.89
CA TRP A 46 -12.06 -2.92 -3.44
C TRP A 46 -11.98 -1.41 -3.75
N ALA A 47 -12.59 -0.99 -4.85
CA ALA A 47 -12.62 0.42 -5.26
C ALA A 47 -13.63 1.25 -4.46
N ASP A 48 -14.77 0.66 -4.08
CA ASP A 48 -15.94 1.37 -3.55
C ASP A 48 -16.46 0.78 -2.22
N SER A 49 -15.53 0.38 -1.33
CA SER A 49 -15.93 -0.05 0.02
C SER A 49 -16.05 1.15 0.96
N LYS A 50 -16.96 1.06 1.94
CA LYS A 50 -17.04 1.99 3.09
C LYS A 50 -15.74 2.14 3.89
N HIS A 51 -14.77 1.25 3.67
CA HIS A 51 -13.46 1.24 4.33
C HIS A 51 -12.33 1.77 3.43
N ARG A 52 -12.64 2.25 2.21
CA ARG A 52 -11.64 2.79 1.31
C ARG A 52 -11.14 4.14 1.82
N ILE A 53 -9.83 4.27 1.98
CA ILE A 53 -9.18 5.56 2.22
C ILE A 53 -9.22 6.35 0.90
N THR A 54 -9.94 7.47 0.90
CA THR A 54 -10.22 8.29 -0.30
C THR A 54 -9.28 9.49 -0.46
N GLN A 55 -8.59 9.89 0.60
CA GLN A 55 -7.64 11.01 0.60
C GLN A 55 -6.56 10.82 1.67
N PRO A 56 -5.44 11.56 1.60
CA PRO A 56 -4.44 11.56 2.65
C PRO A 56 -5.02 12.05 3.98
N MET A 57 -4.63 11.39 5.06
CA MET A 57 -5.06 11.70 6.41
C MET A 57 -3.84 11.80 7.31
N VAL A 58 -3.82 12.79 8.19
CA VAL A 58 -2.76 12.97 9.19
C VAL A 58 -3.39 12.96 10.57
N ARG A 59 -2.72 12.32 11.53
CA ARG A 59 -3.15 12.33 12.92
C ARG A 59 -3.09 13.76 13.48
N GLU A 60 -4.22 14.28 13.95
CA GLU A 60 -4.40 15.69 14.34
C GLU A 60 -3.32 16.18 15.32
N ARG A 61 -3.06 15.39 16.35
CA ARG A 61 -2.06 15.70 17.38
C ARG A 61 -0.62 15.68 16.87
N TRP A 62 -0.33 14.81 15.90
CA TRP A 62 0.99 14.79 15.27
C TRP A 62 1.18 16.03 14.40
N LEU A 63 0.13 16.45 13.67
CA LEU A 63 0.17 17.66 12.85
C LEU A 63 0.42 18.93 13.69
N GLY A 64 -0.21 19.03 14.87
CA GLY A 64 -0.09 20.20 15.74
C GLY A 64 1.24 20.34 16.50
N ASN A 65 1.90 19.23 16.85
CA ASN A 65 3.12 19.25 17.69
C ASN A 65 4.37 18.65 17.02
N LYS A 66 4.27 18.16 15.77
CA LYS A 66 5.32 17.52 14.95
C LYS A 66 6.41 16.81 15.77
N GLY A 67 6.22 15.52 16.04
CA GLY A 67 7.19 14.75 16.83
C GLY A 67 6.61 13.46 17.40
N PRO A 68 7.41 12.71 18.19
CA PRO A 68 6.94 11.50 18.85
C PRO A 68 5.85 11.86 19.86
N ASN A 69 4.61 11.56 19.50
CA ASN A 69 3.46 11.67 20.39
C ASN A 69 2.90 10.27 20.59
N GLU A 70 2.64 9.91 21.85
CA GLU A 70 1.99 8.65 22.22
C GLU A 70 0.70 8.45 21.42
N ARG A 71 0.47 7.21 20.98
CA ARG A 71 -0.78 6.84 20.29
C ARG A 71 -1.87 6.67 21.34
N ARG A 72 -3.04 7.26 21.11
CA ARG A 72 -4.20 7.08 21.98
C ARG A 72 -5.37 6.46 21.23
N PRO A 73 -6.25 5.69 21.90
CA PRO A 73 -7.42 5.09 21.26
C PRO A 73 -8.37 6.12 20.62
N ASP A 74 -8.36 7.36 21.12
CA ASP A 74 -9.20 8.47 20.67
C ASP A 74 -8.50 9.41 19.66
N ASP A 75 -7.34 9.01 19.11
CA ASP A 75 -6.62 9.81 18.14
C ASP A 75 -7.47 10.08 16.89
N ARG A 76 -7.71 11.36 16.62
CA ARG A 76 -8.43 11.82 15.43
C ARG A 76 -7.48 11.97 14.24
N PHE A 77 -8.04 11.74 13.05
CA PHE A 77 -7.35 11.96 11.78
C PHE A 77 -8.06 13.09 11.02
N VAL A 78 -7.26 14.03 10.53
CA VAL A 78 -7.73 15.16 9.72
C VAL A 78 -7.29 14.96 8.27
N PRO A 79 -8.17 15.29 7.30
CA PRO A 79 -7.81 15.22 5.89
C PRO A 79 -6.79 16.31 5.54
N VAL A 80 -5.87 15.99 4.64
CA VAL A 80 -4.91 16.95 4.09
C VAL A 80 -4.79 16.76 2.57
N SER A 81 -4.25 17.78 1.89
CA SER A 81 -3.94 17.67 0.46
C SER A 81 -2.78 16.69 0.20
N TRP A 82 -2.67 16.21 -1.03
CA TRP A 82 -1.52 15.41 -1.46
C TRP A 82 -0.20 16.16 -1.30
N ASP A 83 -0.16 17.44 -1.68
CA ASP A 83 1.05 18.27 -1.56
C ASP A 83 1.50 18.41 -0.10
N GLU A 84 0.56 18.55 0.82
CA GLU A 84 0.87 18.62 2.24
C GLU A 84 1.33 17.28 2.79
N ALA A 85 0.65 16.18 2.44
CA ALA A 85 1.08 14.85 2.86
C ALA A 85 2.50 14.51 2.36
N LEU A 86 2.79 14.81 1.10
CA LEU A 86 4.12 14.58 0.50
C LEU A 86 5.19 15.42 1.18
N ARG A 87 4.90 16.70 1.46
CA ARG A 87 5.82 17.60 2.17
C ARG A 87 6.11 17.08 3.58
N LEU A 88 5.08 16.72 4.34
CA LEU A 88 5.24 16.20 5.71
C LEU A 88 6.10 14.93 5.75
N VAL A 89 5.91 14.01 4.80
CA VAL A 89 6.73 12.80 4.70
C VAL A 89 8.17 13.13 4.30
N ALA A 90 8.37 13.99 3.31
CA ALA A 90 9.69 14.39 2.85
C ALA A 90 10.48 15.10 3.95
N ASP A 91 9.86 16.05 4.65
CA ASP A 91 10.46 16.81 5.76
C ASP A 91 10.90 15.88 6.89
N GLU A 92 10.11 14.85 7.23
CA GLU A 92 10.49 13.91 8.28
C GLU A 92 11.60 12.96 7.87
N ILE A 93 11.60 12.48 6.62
CA ILE A 93 12.71 11.70 6.07
C ILE A 93 13.99 12.54 6.12
N ASP A 94 13.92 13.81 5.71
CA ASP A 94 15.04 14.73 5.70
C ASP A 94 15.55 15.05 7.12
N ARG A 95 14.64 15.34 8.04
CA ARG A 95 14.97 15.58 9.45
C ARG A 95 15.67 14.36 10.07
N VAL A 96 15.13 13.16 9.89
CA VAL A 96 15.69 11.94 10.48
C VAL A 96 17.07 11.63 9.88
N ARG A 97 17.22 11.69 8.55
CA ARG A 97 18.52 11.39 7.92
C ARG A 97 19.59 12.41 8.31
N GLN A 98 19.25 13.70 8.46
CA GLN A 98 20.20 14.74 8.85
C GLN A 98 20.56 14.67 10.34
N THR A 99 19.59 14.36 11.21
CA THR A 99 19.80 14.38 12.67
C THR A 99 20.41 13.08 13.19
N PHE A 100 19.97 11.92 12.65
CA PHE A 100 20.31 10.60 13.19
C PHE A 100 20.93 9.66 12.15
N GLY A 101 21.07 10.09 10.89
CA GLY A 101 21.58 9.26 9.80
C GLY A 101 20.55 8.28 9.24
N ASN A 102 20.79 7.82 8.00
CA ASN A 102 19.89 6.93 7.26
C ASN A 102 19.62 5.58 7.96
N HIS A 103 20.56 5.08 8.79
CA HIS A 103 20.39 3.86 9.57
C HIS A 103 19.28 3.96 10.63
N SER A 104 18.82 5.17 10.94
CA SER A 104 17.69 5.40 11.86
C SER A 104 16.33 5.34 11.15
N ILE A 105 16.29 5.17 9.83
CA ILE A 105 15.07 4.97 9.04
C ILE A 105 14.86 3.46 8.83
N PHE A 106 13.84 2.88 9.46
CA PHE A 106 13.52 1.47 9.26
C PHE A 106 12.56 1.26 8.10
N ALA A 107 12.97 0.48 7.09
CA ALA A 107 12.15 0.15 5.91
C ALA A 107 11.96 -1.36 5.73
N GLY A 108 11.66 -2.08 6.83
CA GLY A 108 11.33 -3.50 6.78
C GLY A 108 10.18 -3.78 5.81
N SER A 109 9.07 -3.03 5.96
CA SER A 109 7.89 -3.08 5.10
C SER A 109 7.45 -4.52 4.77
N TYR A 110 7.47 -5.39 5.79
CA TYR A 110 7.03 -6.78 5.67
C TYR A 110 5.51 -6.82 5.52
N GLY A 111 5.04 -7.68 4.61
CA GLY A 111 3.63 -7.87 4.36
C GLY A 111 3.38 -8.48 2.98
N TRP A 112 2.21 -9.08 2.80
CA TRP A 112 1.85 -9.78 1.56
C TRP A 112 1.69 -8.85 0.35
N THR A 113 1.39 -7.57 0.58
CA THR A 113 1.11 -6.57 -0.46
C THR A 113 0.09 -7.10 -1.50
N SER A 114 0.07 -6.53 -2.70
CA SER A 114 -0.66 -7.08 -3.85
C SER A 114 0.31 -7.60 -4.90
N CYS A 115 -0.13 -8.56 -5.71
CA CYS A 115 0.68 -9.11 -6.79
C CYS A 115 0.96 -8.05 -7.86
N GLY A 116 2.20 -8.00 -8.34
CA GLY A 116 2.57 -7.15 -9.47
C GLY A 116 4.08 -6.94 -9.53
N ARG A 117 4.65 -6.98 -10.74
CA ARG A 117 6.11 -6.82 -10.90
C ARG A 117 6.55 -5.38 -10.67
N PHE A 118 5.73 -4.41 -11.11
CA PHE A 118 6.05 -2.99 -11.03
C PHE A 118 5.47 -2.34 -9.77
N HIS A 119 4.16 -2.48 -9.53
CA HIS A 119 3.47 -1.91 -8.36
C HIS A 119 3.68 -2.73 -7.06
N HIS A 120 4.90 -3.25 -6.85
CA HIS A 120 5.27 -3.91 -5.60
C HIS A 120 5.69 -2.85 -4.57
N ALA A 121 4.79 -2.58 -3.61
CA ALA A 121 4.93 -1.46 -2.67
C ALA A 121 6.26 -1.45 -1.89
N SER A 122 6.71 -2.60 -1.39
CA SER A 122 7.97 -2.71 -0.63
C SER A 122 9.18 -2.33 -1.50
N SER A 123 9.21 -2.77 -2.77
CA SER A 123 10.30 -2.41 -3.70
C SER A 123 10.31 -0.92 -4.03
N GLN A 124 9.13 -0.31 -4.21
CA GLN A 124 9.04 1.13 -4.52
C GLN A 124 9.47 2.00 -3.33
N LEU A 125 9.05 1.65 -2.12
CA LEU A 125 9.51 2.32 -0.89
C LEU A 125 11.03 2.23 -0.73
N LYS A 126 11.59 1.02 -0.88
CA LYS A 126 13.03 0.79 -0.75
C LYS A 126 13.83 1.52 -1.83
N ARG A 127 13.31 1.56 -3.06
CA ARG A 127 13.91 2.38 -4.14
C ARG A 127 13.94 3.86 -3.77
N LEU A 128 12.83 4.41 -3.29
CA LEU A 128 12.76 5.81 -2.83
C LEU A 128 13.81 6.08 -1.76
N LEU A 129 13.87 5.28 -0.70
CA LEU A 129 14.79 5.52 0.41
C LEU A 129 16.26 5.32 0.03
N ASN A 130 16.56 4.42 -0.91
CA ASN A 130 17.91 4.31 -1.47
C ASN A 130 18.35 5.59 -2.19
N LEU A 131 17.44 6.28 -2.89
CA LEU A 131 17.75 7.58 -3.51
C LEU A 131 18.01 8.68 -2.48
N VAL A 132 17.49 8.53 -1.26
CA VAL A 132 17.68 9.49 -0.16
C VAL A 132 18.94 9.23 0.66
N GLY A 133 19.60 8.08 0.45
CA GLY A 133 20.85 7.71 1.12
C GLY A 133 20.82 6.40 1.91
N GLY A 134 19.74 5.63 1.77
CA GLY A 134 19.62 4.29 2.34
C GLY A 134 18.67 4.21 3.54
N TYR A 135 18.61 3.04 4.16
CA TYR A 135 17.72 2.72 5.28
C TYR A 135 18.22 1.46 6.01
N THR A 136 17.69 1.19 7.22
CA THR A 136 17.81 -0.10 7.90
C THR A 136 16.75 -1.06 7.39
N GLY A 137 17.19 -2.14 6.74
CA GLY A 137 16.33 -3.18 6.21
C GLY A 137 15.96 -4.25 7.24
N HIS A 138 14.94 -5.05 6.91
CA HIS A 138 14.65 -6.30 7.62
C HIS A 138 15.33 -7.46 6.89
N VAL A 139 15.97 -8.35 7.64
CA VAL A 139 16.50 -9.62 7.13
C VAL A 139 15.56 -10.72 7.59
N GLU A 140 14.89 -11.39 6.65
CA GLU A 140 14.21 -12.64 6.96
C GLU A 140 15.23 -13.77 6.99
N ILE A 141 15.39 -14.40 8.16
CA ILE A 141 16.16 -15.63 8.28
C ILE A 141 15.24 -16.78 7.88
N ASN A 142 15.15 -17.07 6.59
CA ASN A 142 14.38 -18.19 6.07
C ASN A 142 15.19 -19.51 6.02
N ASP A 143 16.43 -19.53 6.51
CA ASP A 143 17.33 -20.69 6.45
C ASP A 143 17.40 -21.54 7.75
N VAL A 144 16.45 -21.40 8.68
CA VAL A 144 16.44 -22.24 9.91
C VAL A 144 15.86 -23.66 9.67
N TRP A 145 15.51 -24.00 8.44
CA TRP A 145 14.91 -25.30 8.06
C TRP A 145 15.62 -26.00 6.89
N LYS A 146 16.92 -25.81 6.71
CA LYS A 146 17.75 -26.66 5.84
C LYS A 146 18.57 -27.65 6.66
#